data_AF-A0A8S3FHU6-F1
#
_entry.id   AF-A0A8S3FHU6-F1
#
_cell.length_a   1.000
_cell.length_b   1.000
_cell.length_c   1.000
_cell.angle_alpha   90.00
_cell.angle_beta   90.00
_cell.angle_gamma   90.00
#
_symmetry.space_group_name_H-M   'P 1'
#
loop_
_entity.id
_entity.type
_entity.pdbx_description
1 polymer ?
#
loop_
_entity_poly.entity_id
_entity_poly.type
_entity_poly.pdbx_seq_one_letter_code
_entity_poly.pdbx_strand_id
1 'polypeptide(L)'
;TCLSFNPLVSKLLLVGTGHGQLNLYTTGRDEPILTWSQAFRSSSIVLSCNWSTCRGSVFFAHDSQGYIKYWDLTKDQYQPLGQVKIEK
;
A
#
# COMPACT_ATOMS: atom_id res chain seq x y z
N THR A 1 6.69 -9.58 -3.94
CA THR A 1 7.25 -8.44 -3.19
C THR A 1 7.34 -7.25 -4.13
N CYS A 2 6.90 -6.09 -3.68
CA CYS A 2 6.88 -4.84 -4.47
C CYS A 2 7.27 -3.65 -3.60
N LEU A 3 7.72 -2.56 -4.22
CA LEU A 3 8.09 -1.33 -3.53
C LEU A 3 7.73 -0.09 -4.38
N SER A 4 7.46 1.03 -3.73
CA SER A 4 7.18 2.30 -4.39
C SER A 4 7.56 3.49 -3.51
N PHE A 5 8.45 4.35 -4.03
CA PHE A 5 8.74 5.64 -3.40
C PHE A 5 7.63 6.64 -3.70
N ASN A 6 7.31 7.46 -2.71
CA ASN A 6 6.33 8.51 -2.88
C ASN A 6 6.92 9.63 -3.78
N PRO A 7 6.30 9.92 -4.94
CA PRO A 7 6.84 10.88 -5.89
C PRO A 7 6.76 12.33 -5.42
N LEU A 8 5.93 12.63 -4.42
CA LEU A 8 5.70 13.99 -3.91
C LEU A 8 6.29 14.19 -2.51
N VAL A 9 6.53 13.11 -1.77
CA VAL A 9 7.10 13.14 -0.42
C VAL A 9 8.33 12.22 -0.39
N SER A 10 9.49 12.76 -0.72
CA SER A 10 10.75 12.04 -1.00
C SER A 10 11.26 11.09 0.11
N LYS A 11 10.68 11.15 1.31
CA LYS A 11 11.06 10.30 2.45
C LYS A 11 10.18 9.06 2.59
N LEU A 12 9.01 9.00 1.96
CA LEU A 12 8.07 7.89 2.16
C LEU A 12 8.29 6.77 1.16
N LEU A 13 8.34 5.54 1.68
CA LEU A 13 8.51 4.31 0.92
C LEU A 13 7.40 3.33 1.29
N LEU A 14 6.72 2.80 0.28
CA LEU A 14 5.72 1.74 0.44
C LEU A 14 6.35 0.41 0.04
N VAL A 15 6.13 -0.64 0.83
CA VAL A 15 6.65 -1.99 0.59
C VAL A 15 5.55 -3.02 0.77
N GLY A 16 5.27 -3.80 -0.28
CA GLY A 16 4.37 -4.95 -0.24
C GLY A 16 5.16 -6.25 -0.11
N THR A 17 4.80 -7.07 0.88
CA THR A 17 5.46 -8.34 1.17
C THR A 17 4.73 -9.52 0.53
N GLY A 18 5.47 -10.62 0.33
CA GLY A 18 4.89 -11.90 -0.12
C GLY A 18 3.88 -12.52 0.84
N HIS A 19 3.81 -12.03 2.09
CA HIS A 19 2.92 -12.53 3.13
C HIS A 19 1.63 -11.71 3.28
N GLY A 20 1.29 -10.88 2.28
CA GLY A 20 0.04 -10.10 2.28
C GLY A 20 0.09 -8.84 3.14
N GLN A 21 1.25 -8.48 3.69
CA GLN A 21 1.41 -7.25 4.46
C GLN A 21 1.89 -6.11 3.56
N LEU A 22 1.34 -4.93 3.80
CA LEU A 22 1.82 -3.67 3.24
C LEU A 22 2.44 -2.84 4.37
N ASN A 23 3.60 -2.24 4.13
CA ASN A 23 4.37 -1.51 5.12
C ASN A 23 4.72 -0.11 4.59
N LEU A 24 4.58 0.90 5.44
CA LEU A 24 5.02 2.26 5.18
C LEU A 24 6.29 2.54 5.96
N TYR A 25 7.34 2.96 5.26
CA TYR A 25 8.61 3.36 5.83
C TYR A 25 8.87 4.84 5.58
N THR A 26 9.73 5.42 6.40
CA THR A 26 10.38 6.71 6.14
C THR A 26 11.88 6.50 6.03
N THR A 27 12.56 7.28 5.21
CA THR A 27 14.02 7.26 5.14
C THR A 27 14.62 7.59 6.50
N GLY A 28 15.64 6.83 6.90
CA GLY A 28 16.34 6.98 8.18
C GLY A 28 15.70 6.27 9.38
N ARG A 29 14.70 5.40 9.16
CA ARG A 29 14.18 4.48 10.18
C ARG A 29 14.23 3.05 9.66
N ASP A 30 14.65 2.13 10.52
CA ASP A 30 14.71 0.70 10.20
C ASP A 30 13.37 -0.01 10.38
N GLU A 31 12.47 0.57 11.18
CA GLU A 31 11.13 0.02 11.44
C GLU A 31 10.05 0.74 10.62
N PRO A 32 8.98 0.02 10.22
CA PRO A 32 7.86 0.62 9.52
C PRO A 32 7.13 1.62 10.42
N ILE A 33 6.75 2.76 9.86
CA ILE A 33 5.86 3.73 10.51
C ILE A 33 4.47 3.10 10.73
N LEU A 34 4.01 2.32 9.74
CA LEU A 34 2.70 1.71 9.75
C LEU A 34 2.71 0.39 8.97
N THR A 35 1.99 -0.60 9.49
CA THR A 35 1.85 -1.93 8.89
C THR A 35 0.38 -2.26 8.71
N TRP A 36 -0.02 -2.58 7.48
CA TRP A 36 -1.33 -3.09 7.14
C TRP A 36 -1.27 -4.60 6.95
N SER A 37 -1.38 -5.35 8.05
CA SER A 37 -1.30 -6.82 8.06
C SER A 37 -2.61 -7.51 7.70
N GLN A 38 -3.74 -6.81 7.81
CA GLN A 38 -5.09 -7.33 7.54
C GLN A 38 -5.80 -6.56 6.43
N ALA A 39 -5.06 -5.74 5.67
CA ALA A 39 -5.61 -4.99 4.55
C ALA A 39 -6.14 -5.89 3.44
N PHE A 40 -5.61 -7.10 3.30
CA PHE A 40 -6.03 -8.09 2.30
C PHE A 40 -6.62 -9.33 2.98
N ARG A 41 -7.32 -10.16 2.20
CA ARG A 41 -7.87 -11.42 2.73
C ARG A 41 -6.73 -12.31 3.22
N SER A 42 -7.02 -13.14 4.23
CA SER A 42 -6.10 -14.19 4.66
C SER A 42 -5.71 -15.03 3.43
N SER A 43 -4.40 -15.19 3.18
CA SER A 43 -3.75 -15.79 1.99
C SER A 43 -3.54 -14.93 0.73
N SER A 44 -4.05 -13.70 0.67
CA SER A 44 -3.74 -12.79 -0.45
C SER A 44 -2.29 -12.33 -0.41
N ILE A 45 -1.63 -12.30 -1.57
CA ILE A 45 -0.27 -11.77 -1.73
C ILE A 45 -0.35 -10.38 -2.36
N VAL A 46 0.42 -9.42 -1.86
CA VAL A 46 0.54 -8.10 -2.50
C VAL A 46 1.42 -8.24 -3.75
N LEU A 47 0.83 -8.02 -4.92
CA LEU A 47 1.50 -8.14 -6.21
C LEU A 47 2.16 -6.82 -6.63
N SER A 48 1.49 -5.70 -6.40
CA SER A 48 2.03 -4.37 -6.69
C SER A 48 1.48 -3.31 -5.74
N CYS A 49 2.23 -2.23 -5.55
CA CYS A 49 1.82 -1.07 -4.78
C CYS A 49 2.39 0.19 -5.44
N ASN A 50 1.61 1.27 -5.50
CA ASN A 50 2.04 2.51 -6.15
C ASN A 50 1.41 3.72 -5.47
N TRP A 51 2.20 4.78 -5.29
CA TRP A 51 1.69 6.08 -4.89
C TRP A 51 0.98 6.79 -6.05
N SER A 52 0.02 7.65 -5.73
CA SER A 52 -0.53 8.62 -6.67
C SER A 52 0.54 9.64 -7.06
N THR A 53 0.62 9.96 -8.35
CA THR A 53 1.52 10.99 -8.88
C THR A 53 0.98 12.41 -8.65
N CYS A 54 -0.29 12.57 -8.28
CA CYS A 54 -0.93 13.87 -8.09
C CYS A 54 -1.25 14.18 -6.63
N ARG A 55 -1.31 13.17 -5.74
CA ARG A 55 -1.67 13.34 -4.33
C ARG A 55 -0.79 12.47 -3.43
N GLY A 56 0.17 13.10 -2.73
CA GLY A 56 1.17 12.39 -1.92
C GLY A 56 0.62 11.63 -0.71
N SER A 57 -0.65 11.81 -0.35
CA SER A 57 -1.31 11.02 0.70
C SER A 57 -2.00 9.77 0.18
N VAL A 58 -2.09 9.59 -1.14
CA VAL A 58 -2.89 8.54 -1.77
C VAL A 58 -1.99 7.47 -2.38
N PHE A 59 -2.33 6.20 -2.14
CA PHE A 59 -1.66 5.07 -2.78
C PHE A 59 -2.64 3.92 -3.05
N PHE A 60 -2.18 2.99 -3.88
CA PHE A 60 -2.91 1.84 -4.35
C PHE A 60 -2.10 0.57 -4.10
N ALA A 61 -2.76 -0.54 -3.84
CA ALA A 61 -2.11 -1.84 -3.81
C ALA A 61 -3.03 -2.93 -4.38
N HIS A 62 -2.44 -3.82 -5.17
CA HIS A 62 -3.11 -4.89 -5.92
C HIS A 62 -2.71 -6.25 -5.34
N ASP A 63 -3.68 -7.13 -5.13
CA ASP A 63 -3.46 -8.46 -4.59
C ASP A 63 -3.64 -9.60 -5.59
N SER A 64 -3.25 -10.81 -5.19
CA SER A 64 -3.37 -12.03 -5.98
C SER A 64 -4.81 -12.51 -6.21
N GLN A 65 -5.80 -11.86 -5.60
CA GLN A 65 -7.22 -12.14 -5.78
C GLN A 65 -7.87 -11.17 -6.78
N GLY A 66 -7.08 -10.28 -7.39
CA GLY A 66 -7.55 -9.31 -8.38
C GLY A 66 -8.19 -8.07 -7.78
N TYR A 67 -7.99 -7.79 -6.49
CA TYR A 67 -8.50 -6.57 -5.87
C TYR A 67 -7.42 -5.48 -5.86
N ILE A 68 -7.76 -4.31 -6.39
CA ILE A 68 -7.03 -3.06 -6.12
C ILE A 68 -7.73 -2.37 -4.96
N LYS A 69 -6.97 -2.05 -3.92
CA LYS A 69 -7.41 -1.22 -2.81
C LYS A 69 -6.70 0.12 -2.85
N TYR A 70 -7.34 1.15 -2.32
CA TYR A 70 -6.74 2.49 -2.24
C TYR A 70 -6.89 3.09 -0.84
N TRP A 71 -5.91 3.91 -0.48
CA TRP A 71 -5.82 4.61 0.79
C TRP A 71 -5.66 6.10 0.55
N ASP A 72 -6.14 6.91 1.49
CA ASP A 72 -5.76 8.31 1.64
C ASP A 72 -5.38 8.52 3.10
N LEU A 73 -4.08 8.69 3.36
CA LEU A 73 -3.51 8.81 4.70
C LEU A 73 -4.10 9.99 5.50
N THR A 74 -4.71 10.97 4.83
CA THR A 74 -5.36 12.12 5.48
C THR A 74 -6.80 11.87 5.92
N LYS A 75 -7.40 10.76 5.46
CA LYS A 75 -8.80 10.41 5.73
C LYS A 75 -8.89 9.24 6.71
N ASP A 76 -8.22 8.15 6.36
CA ASP A 76 -8.06 7.00 7.24
C ASP A 76 -6.74 6.31 6.85
N GLN A 77 -5.78 6.35 7.78
CA GLN A 77 -4.49 5.71 7.56
C GLN A 77 -4.52 4.21 7.84
N TYR A 78 -5.49 3.68 8.60
CA TYR A 78 -5.49 2.30 9.07
C TYR A 78 -6.21 1.35 8.12
N GLN A 79 -7.22 1.83 7.39
CA GLN A 79 -8.04 1.01 6.50
C GLN A 79 -8.06 1.55 5.07
N PRO A 80 -8.18 0.68 4.05
CA PRO A 80 -8.43 1.13 2.69
C PRO A 80 -9.78 1.86 2.64
N LEU A 81 -9.83 2.97 1.92
CA LEU A 81 -11.08 3.72 1.71
C LEU A 81 -12.03 3.02 0.74
N GLY A 82 -11.52 2.09 -0.06
CA GLY A 82 -12.33 1.27 -0.94
C GLY A 82 -11.51 0.27 -1.72
N GLN A 83 -12.21 -0.52 -2.53
CA GLN A 83 -11.61 -1.54 -3.38
C GLN A 83 -12.38 -1.69 -4.70
N VAL A 84 -11.65 -2.07 -5.75
CA VAL A 84 -12.18 -2.42 -7.07
C VAL A 84 -11.63 -3.80 -7.45
N LYS A 85 -12.49 -4.66 -7.98
CA LYS A 85 -12.07 -5.95 -8.52
C LYS A 85 -11.76 -5.79 -10.00
N ILE A 86 -10.60 -6.24 -10.44
CA ILE A 86 -10.27 -6.33 -11.86
C ILE A 86 -10.79 -7.67 -12.36
N GLU A 87 -11.80 -7.63 -13.24
CA GLU A 87 -12.22 -8.81 -14.00
C GLU A 87 -11.32 -8.92 -15.24
N LYS A 88 -10.89 -10.14 -15.55
CA LYS A 88 -10.11 -10.43 -16.77
C LYS A 88 -11.00 -10.36 -18.00
#